data_AF-A0AAU1HMQ4-F1
#
_entry.id   AF-A0AAU1HMQ4-F1
#
_cell.length_a   1.000
_cell.length_b   1.000
_cell.length_c   1.000
_cell.angle_alpha   90.00
_cell.angle_beta   90.00
_cell.angle_gamma   90.00
#
_symmetry.space_group_name_H-M   'P 1'
#
loop_
_entity.id
_entity.type
_entity.pdbx_description
1 polymer ?
#
loop_
_entity_poly.entity_id
_entity_poly.type
_entity_poly.pdbx_seq_one_letter_code
_entity_poly.pdbx_strand_id
1 'polypeptide(L)'
;MMQQDEALQLAVAFLARSQRADEPPLAVDAERVRESGRLLIVPYNSVQYLASRNDRQMLLDCWPILVDLDRGDVRFGTLDERHLWKKLTA
;
A
#
# COMPACT_ATOMS: atom_id res chain seq x y z
N MET A 1 -19.73 2.20 4.16
CA MET A 1 -18.73 2.01 3.10
C MET A 1 -17.93 3.29 3.03
N MET A 2 -16.65 3.19 3.35
CA MET A 2 -15.69 4.28 3.34
C MET A 2 -15.40 4.67 1.90
N GLN A 3 -15.25 5.97 1.64
CA GLN A 3 -14.87 6.46 0.32
C GLN A 3 -13.39 6.15 0.05
N GLN A 4 -13.04 5.93 -1.22
CA GLN A 4 -11.68 5.58 -1.62
C GLN A 4 -10.63 6.59 -1.11
N ASP A 5 -10.91 7.90 -1.21
CA ASP A 5 -9.99 8.94 -0.73
C ASP A 5 -9.79 8.89 0.79
N GLU A 6 -10.85 8.62 1.55
CA GLU A 6 -10.79 8.47 3.01
C GLU A 6 -9.96 7.24 3.40
N ALA A 7 -10.17 6.12 2.71
CA ALA A 7 -9.39 4.90 2.90
C ALA A 7 -7.92 5.09 2.51
N LEU A 8 -7.64 5.87 1.45
CA LEU A 8 -6.27 6.21 1.07
C LEU A 8 -5.58 7.08 2.14
N GLN A 9 -6.27 8.07 2.69
CA GLN A 9 -5.74 8.88 3.80
C GLN A 9 -5.46 8.02 5.04
N LEU A 10 -6.33 7.06 5.34
CA LEU A 10 -6.11 6.11 6.42
C LEU A 10 -4.85 5.26 6.19
N ALA A 11 -4.63 4.77 4.96
CA ALA A 11 -3.41 4.04 4.61
C ALA A 11 -2.14 4.90 4.72
N VAL A 12 -2.19 6.16 4.28
CA VAL A 12 -1.07 7.11 4.41
C VAL A 12 -0.73 7.35 5.88
N ALA A 13 -1.73 7.60 6.72
CA ALA A 13 -1.54 7.80 8.15
C ALA A 13 -0.97 6.54 8.83
N PHE A 14 -1.46 5.36 8.44
CA PHE A 14 -0.94 4.08 8.92
C PHE A 14 0.54 3.88 8.57
N LEU A 15 0.93 4.17 7.30
CA LEU A 15 2.31 4.08 6.85
C LEU A 15 3.22 5.01 7.66
N ALA A 16 2.83 6.28 7.80
CA ALA A 16 3.61 7.28 8.54
C ALA A 16 3.80 6.88 10.02
N ARG A 17 2.79 6.27 10.65
CA ARG A 17 2.88 5.77 12.03
C ARG A 17 3.77 4.54 12.17
N SER A 18 3.81 3.70 11.14
CA SER A 18 4.58 2.46 11.14
C SER A 18 6.06 2.65 10.85
N GLN A 19 6.42 3.75 10.20
CA GLN A 19 7.77 4.02 9.73
C GLN A 19 8.73 4.28 10.89
N ARG A 20 9.91 3.65 10.83
CA ARG A 20 10.97 3.86 11.82
C ARG A 20 11.88 5.02 11.44
N ALA A 21 12.59 5.57 12.43
CA ALA A 21 13.46 6.73 12.23
C ALA A 21 14.69 6.43 11.35
N ASP A 22 15.11 5.17 11.29
CA ASP A 22 16.26 4.69 10.52
C ASP A 22 15.88 4.15 9.13
N GLU A 23 14.59 4.09 8.80
CA GLU A 23 14.11 3.67 7.49
C GLU A 23 14.18 4.80 6.46
N PRO A 24 14.43 4.49 5.17
CA PRO A 24 14.30 5.47 4.12
C PRO A 24 12.87 6.04 4.07
N PRO A 25 12.67 7.29 3.59
CA PRO A 25 11.35 7.87 3.39
C PRO A 25 10.45 6.96 2.55
N LEU A 26 9.30 6.57 3.11
CA LEU A 26 8.29 5.74 2.45
C LEU A 26 7.11 6.60 1.99
N ALA A 27 6.50 6.23 0.87
CA ALA A 27 5.24 6.82 0.42
C ALA A 27 4.38 5.76 -0.27
N VAL A 28 3.08 6.04 -0.34
CA VAL A 28 2.12 5.20 -1.08
C VAL A 28 2.30 5.39 -2.58
N ASP A 29 2.15 4.31 -3.34
CA ASP A 29 2.14 4.31 -4.80
C ASP A 29 0.71 4.57 -5.30
N ALA A 30 0.29 5.83 -5.28
CA ALA A 30 -1.06 6.25 -5.62
C ALA A 30 -1.51 5.78 -7.02
N GLU A 31 -0.59 5.66 -7.98
CA GLU A 31 -0.86 5.19 -9.35
C GLU A 31 -1.25 3.71 -9.42
N ARG A 32 -0.90 2.93 -8.39
CA ARG A 32 -1.16 1.48 -8.32
C ARG A 32 -2.20 1.09 -7.27
N VAL A 33 -2.79 2.08 -6.60
CA VAL A 33 -3.92 1.88 -5.71
C VAL A 33 -5.07 1.26 -6.50
N ARG A 34 -5.71 0.24 -5.91
CA ARG A 34 -6.86 -0.42 -6.53
C ARG A 34 -7.77 -1.01 -5.49
N GLU A 35 -9.03 -1.13 -5.87
CA GLU A 35 -10.04 -1.84 -5.08
C GLU A 35 -10.16 -3.29 -5.56
N SER A 36 -10.39 -4.19 -4.61
CA SER A 36 -10.75 -5.59 -4.88
C SER A 36 -11.82 -6.03 -3.90
N GLY A 37 -13.06 -6.14 -4.38
CA GLY A 37 -14.21 -6.37 -3.51
C GLY A 37 -14.40 -5.21 -2.53
N ARG A 38 -14.24 -5.48 -1.23
CA ARG A 38 -14.40 -4.50 -0.14
C ARG A 38 -13.06 -4.03 0.43
N LEU A 39 -11.97 -4.27 -0.29
CA LEU A 39 -10.63 -4.00 0.16
C LEU A 39 -9.95 -2.98 -0.76
N LEU A 40 -9.42 -1.91 -0.19
CA LEU A 40 -8.48 -1.04 -0.88
C LEU A 40 -7.07 -1.60 -0.70
N ILE A 41 -6.40 -1.88 -1.81
CA ILE A 41 -5.02 -2.36 -1.85
C ILE A 41 -4.16 -1.15 -2.20
N VAL A 42 -3.29 -0.75 -1.26
CA VAL A 42 -2.45 0.45 -1.33
C VAL A 42 -0.97 0.01 -1.30
N PRO A 43 -0.32 -0.15 -2.46
CA PRO A 43 1.11 -0.41 -2.50
C PRO A 43 1.89 0.80 -1.96
N TYR A 44 3.08 0.57 -1.41
CA TYR A 44 4.00 1.61 -0.98
C TYR A 44 5.43 1.16 -1.24
N ASN A 45 6.37 2.11 -1.29
CA ASN A 45 7.80 1.83 -1.33
C ASN A 45 8.60 3.08 -0.93
N SER A 46 9.92 3.05 -1.09
CA SER A 46 10.76 4.24 -0.93
C SER A 46 10.35 5.35 -1.90
N VAL A 47 10.39 6.60 -1.43
CA VAL A 47 10.16 7.78 -2.28
C VAL A 47 11.10 7.78 -3.50
N GLN A 48 12.32 7.28 -3.32
CA GLN A 48 13.33 7.18 -4.39
C GLN A 48 12.90 6.20 -5.49
N TYR A 49 12.44 5.00 -5.13
CA TYR A 49 11.89 4.04 -6.10
C TYR A 49 10.65 4.61 -6.79
N LEU A 50 9.74 5.23 -6.05
CA LEU A 50 8.51 5.76 -6.63
C LEU A 50 8.78 6.87 -7.65
N ALA A 51 9.77 7.73 -7.38
CA ALA A 51 10.17 8.78 -8.30
C ALA A 51 10.90 8.26 -9.55
N SER A 52 11.74 7.24 -9.42
CA SER A 52 12.62 6.77 -10.50
C SER A 52 12.06 5.58 -11.29
N ARG A 53 11.18 4.79 -10.67
CA ARG A 53 10.76 3.45 -11.10
C ARG A 53 11.94 2.53 -11.43
N ASN A 54 13.11 2.77 -10.84
CA ASN A 54 14.30 1.96 -11.02
C ASN A 54 14.29 0.80 -10.01
N ASP A 55 14.16 -0.43 -10.49
CA ASP A 55 14.09 -1.63 -9.65
C ASP A 55 15.31 -1.81 -8.73
N ARG A 56 16.47 -1.23 -9.06
CA ARG A 56 17.65 -1.24 -8.17
C ARG A 56 17.46 -0.43 -6.89
N GLN A 57 16.48 0.47 -6.86
CA GLN A 57 16.13 1.31 -5.71
C GLN A 57 14.88 0.80 -4.97
N MET A 58 14.26 -0.27 -5.48
CA MET A 58 13.07 -0.85 -4.90
C MET A 58 13.42 -1.53 -3.58
N LEU A 59 12.72 -1.14 -2.51
CA LEU A 59 12.77 -1.88 -1.26
C LEU A 59 12.03 -3.20 -1.42
N LEU A 60 12.65 -4.26 -0.94
CA LEU A 60 12.04 -5.58 -0.83
C LEU A 60 11.15 -5.65 0.43
N ASP A 61 10.23 -6.60 0.46
CA ASP A 61 9.30 -6.83 1.57
C ASP A 61 8.35 -5.67 1.92
N CYS A 62 8.12 -4.72 1.00
CA CYS A 62 7.02 -3.75 1.12
C CYS A 62 5.67 -4.39 0.75
N TRP A 63 5.11 -5.21 1.66
CA TRP A 63 3.77 -5.77 1.55
C TRP A 63 2.75 -4.62 1.48
N PRO A 64 1.77 -4.59 0.54
CA PRO A 64 0.84 -3.48 0.41
C PRO A 64 0.00 -3.30 1.67
N ILE A 65 -0.45 -2.08 1.91
CA ILE A 65 -1.41 -1.76 2.97
C ILE A 65 -2.80 -2.14 2.47
N LEU A 66 -3.55 -2.83 3.31
CA LEU A 66 -4.90 -3.30 3.04
C LEU A 66 -5.85 -2.53 3.94
N VAL A 67 -6.86 -1.89 3.35
CA VAL A 67 -7.92 -1.17 4.07
C VAL A 67 -9.26 -1.82 3.80
N ASP A 68 -9.93 -2.28 4.85
CA ASP A 68 -11.31 -2.76 4.78
C ASP A 68 -12.26 -1.56 4.65
N LEU A 69 -12.95 -1.45 3.52
CA LEU A 69 -13.84 -0.34 3.20
C LEU A 69 -15.17 -0.39 3.97
N ASP A 70 -15.53 -1.53 4.56
CA ASP A 70 -16.74 -1.66 5.37
C ASP A 70 -16.48 -1.29 6.83
N ARG A 71 -15.34 -1.72 7.38
CA ARG A 71 -15.00 -1.61 8.80
C ARG A 71 -14.04 -0.47 9.12
N GLY A 72 -13.26 -0.02 8.15
CA GLY A 72 -12.16 0.93 8.36
C GLY A 72 -10.93 0.29 9.01
N ASP A 73 -10.81 -1.03 8.99
CA ASP A 73 -9.63 -1.74 9.50
C ASP A 73 -8.45 -1.54 8.52
N VAL A 74 -7.26 -1.24 9.04
CA VAL A 74 -6.05 -1.02 8.25
C VAL A 74 -4.89 -1.88 8.76
N ARG A 75 -4.17 -2.53 7.85
CA ARG A 75 -3.00 -3.35 8.17
C ARG A 75 -2.09 -3.55 6.97
N PHE A 76 -0.88 -4.07 7.20
CA PHE A 76 -0.09 -4.65 6.13
C PHE A 76 -0.72 -5.96 5.64
N GLY A 77 -0.59 -6.20 4.35
CA GLY A 77 -0.84 -7.51 3.75
C GLY A 77 0.16 -8.53 4.25
N THR A 78 -0.25 -9.80 4.15
CA THR A 78 0.54 -10.95 4.55
C THR A 78 0.97 -11.76 3.33
N LEU A 79 1.88 -12.73 3.53
CA LEU A 79 2.35 -13.60 2.46
C LEU A 79 1.23 -14.43 1.80
N ASP A 80 0.25 -14.88 2.58
CA ASP A 80 -0.88 -15.67 2.09
C ASP A 80 -1.77 -14.86 1.12
N GLU A 81 -1.70 -13.54 1.26
CA GLU A 81 -2.46 -12.58 0.46
C GLU A 81 -1.70 -12.10 -0.78
N ARG A 82 -0.55 -12.71 -1.08
CA ARG A 82 0.26 -12.41 -2.27
C ARG A 82 -0.52 -12.48 -3.58
N HIS A 83 -1.59 -13.27 -3.62
CA HIS A 83 -2.49 -13.37 -4.77
C HIS A 83 -3.18 -12.02 -5.08
N LEU A 84 -3.39 -11.16 -4.09
CA LEU A 84 -3.98 -9.82 -4.25
C LEU A 84 -3.06 -8.84 -4.96
N TRP A 85 -1.80 -9.19 -5.23
CA TRP A 85 -0.76 -8.25 -5.69
C TRP A 85 -0.54 -8.22 -7.19
N LYS A 86 -0.92 -9.29 -7.88
CA LYS A 86 -0.94 -9.29 -9.34
C LYS A 86 -2.24 -8.62 -9.81
N LYS A 87 -2.19 -7.87 -10.92
CA LYS A 87 -3.43 -7.63 -11.68
C LYS A 87 -3.93 -9.01 -12.09
N LEU A 88 -5.12 -9.41 -11.65
CA LEU A 88 -5.85 -10.46 -12.34
C LEU A 88 -6.14 -9.90 -13.73
N THR A 89 -5.30 -10.26 -14.71
CA THR A 89 -5.68 -10.15 -16.12
C THR A 89 -6.89 -11.06 -16.29
N ALA A 90 -8.04 -10.44 -16.56
CA ALA A 90 -9.22 -11.14 -17.04
C ALA A 90 -8.92 -11.84 -18.37
#